data_AF-A0A0G4ENS6-F1
#
_entry.id   AF-A0A0G4ENS6-F1
#
_cell.length_a   1.000
_cell.length_b   1.000
_cell.length_c   1.000
_cell.angle_alpha   90.00
_cell.angle_beta   90.00
_cell.angle_gamma   90.00
#
_symmetry.space_group_name_H-M   'P 1'
#
loop_
_entity.id
_entity.type
_entity.pdbx_description
1 polymer ?
#
loop_
_entity_poly.entity_id
_entity_poly.type
_entity_poly.pdbx_seq_one_letter_code
_entity_poly.pdbx_strand_id
1 'polypeptide(L)'
;MSRGIDYSKWDTLDDSDDDEAENTRPPRHEQHSSCAAAPSCNDPANTTISPCRQGCRASRPEVAQLDLHSSSRCAVCGRSPDDSRHQFPRCNKCKLLHYCTRECQVKDWKGVHKEECEMAKEKLDADRMYAPSSIQYMHGWMSSDEYFAWQRRREEALFKDIKALHASGQLDYITLNVKRMTETHVAIGMWYRTTGKYTATPPINEGTRIRKLGTADVHNMAIWRLCLFSKMPGLREVPGQVNVTPVDLIMLEGVEQLVNSAIEDIVMATDGKRAPYFIIDTDVNLEALFWRKITTKTVDVTRDRQFHWFYLPSIAETCQSAIFRAAKQLFGPAAMLQVKFASNPAALNHKFVTTAPQQLLFRKSWEKNIEFFAQTLELDKALQPFYETRAKERGVSVKDVEAELMAVALTFSDVFRMHLIDYLDGCKDKTLWRKSLAEHCQMTDQQFSRVAAELAELKPSYPNDIKNAMSMQRSQIDRDMDDVMGKKVKLKCGHSVRQLEGMLRQNGMLTDPTKAQQSMVDLLRKLISGEVKLE
;
A
#
# COMPACT_ATOMS: atom_id res chain seq x y z
N MET A 1 0.39 -18.75 19.83
CA MET A 1 0.92 -19.78 18.92
C MET A 1 0.12 -19.71 17.63
N SER A 2 0.67 -19.09 16.58
CA SER A 2 0.01 -19.02 15.27
C SER A 2 -0.07 -20.43 14.67
N ARG A 3 -1.26 -20.92 14.32
CA ARG A 3 -1.42 -22.18 13.59
C ARG A 3 -0.59 -22.09 12.32
N GLY A 4 0.32 -23.04 12.10
CA GLY A 4 1.05 -23.14 10.83
C GLY A 4 0.04 -23.24 9.69
N ILE A 5 0.34 -22.58 8.57
CA ILE A 5 -0.46 -22.71 7.35
C ILE A 5 -0.34 -24.17 6.91
N ASP A 6 -1.47 -24.87 6.85
CA ASP A 6 -1.54 -26.27 6.45
C ASP A 6 -1.48 -26.37 4.93
N TYR A 7 -0.32 -26.79 4.42
CA TYR A 7 -0.08 -26.99 3.00
C TYR A 7 -0.45 -28.40 2.51
N SER A 8 -0.96 -29.30 3.37
CA SER A 8 -1.29 -30.68 2.97
C SER A 8 -2.41 -30.77 1.92
N LYS A 9 -3.23 -29.72 1.77
CA LYS A 9 -4.27 -29.62 0.73
C LYS A 9 -3.72 -29.42 -0.69
N TRP A 10 -2.42 -29.17 -0.84
CA TRP A 10 -1.78 -28.92 -2.13
C TRP A 10 -1.14 -30.17 -2.74
N ASP A 11 -1.03 -31.26 -1.97
CA ASP A 11 -0.40 -32.52 -2.41
C ASP A 11 -1.39 -33.48 -3.11
N THR A 12 -2.70 -33.18 -3.11
CA THR A 12 -3.74 -34.06 -3.68
C THR A 12 -4.39 -33.53 -4.96
N LEU A 13 -3.69 -32.70 -5.73
CA LEU A 13 -4.13 -32.37 -7.09
C LEU A 13 -3.59 -33.42 -8.09
N ASP A 14 -4.00 -34.67 -7.85
CA ASP A 14 -3.87 -35.79 -8.79
C ASP A 14 -5.27 -36.23 -9.22
N ASP A 15 -5.37 -36.69 -10.47
CA ASP A 15 -6.57 -36.70 -11.30
C ASP A 15 -7.68 -37.71 -10.91
N SER A 16 -8.85 -37.47 -11.52
CA SER A 16 -10.00 -38.36 -11.83
C SER A 16 -11.03 -38.67 -10.73
N ASP A 17 -12.29 -38.27 -10.97
CA ASP A 17 -13.27 -39.18 -11.55
C ASP A 17 -14.52 -38.42 -12.01
N ASP A 18 -14.83 -38.62 -13.29
CA ASP A 18 -16.18 -38.50 -13.83
C ASP A 18 -17.07 -39.52 -13.10
N ASP A 19 -18.23 -39.09 -12.59
CA ASP A 19 -19.39 -39.97 -12.52
C ASP A 19 -20.67 -39.13 -12.42
N GLU A 20 -21.54 -39.36 -13.41
CA GLU A 20 -22.93 -38.97 -13.41
C GLU A 20 -23.68 -39.65 -12.26
N ALA A 21 -24.54 -38.92 -11.56
CA ALA A 21 -25.68 -39.51 -10.88
C ALA A 21 -26.82 -38.49 -10.75
N GLU A 22 -27.86 -38.74 -11.54
CA GLU A 22 -29.23 -38.30 -11.30
C GLU A 22 -29.65 -38.54 -9.85
N ASN A 23 -30.29 -37.55 -9.22
CA ASN A 23 -31.25 -37.88 -8.16
C ASN A 23 -32.40 -36.87 -8.11
N THR A 24 -33.54 -37.35 -8.60
CA THR A 24 -34.88 -36.80 -8.49
C THR A 24 -35.32 -36.61 -7.04
N ARG A 25 -35.91 -35.45 -6.70
CA ARG A 25 -36.81 -35.30 -5.55
C ARG A 25 -38.05 -34.44 -5.88
N PRO A 26 -39.20 -34.72 -5.22
CA PRO A 26 -40.55 -34.42 -5.71
C PRO A 26 -41.07 -33.03 -5.31
N PRO A 27 -42.20 -32.56 -5.89
CA PRO A 27 -42.65 -31.18 -5.78
C PRO A 27 -43.37 -30.93 -4.44
N ARG A 28 -43.13 -29.76 -3.84
CA ARG A 28 -43.94 -29.23 -2.75
C ARG A 28 -44.93 -28.20 -3.26
N HIS A 29 -46.18 -28.49 -2.92
CA HIS A 29 -47.41 -27.75 -3.15
C HIS A 29 -47.35 -26.25 -2.89
N GLU A 30 -47.95 -25.51 -3.81
CA GLU A 30 -48.42 -24.14 -3.69
C GLU A 30 -49.51 -24.01 -2.61
N GLN A 31 -49.47 -22.92 -1.85
CA GLN A 31 -50.67 -22.30 -1.30
C GLN A 31 -50.62 -20.79 -1.55
N HIS A 32 -51.54 -20.37 -2.41
CA HIS A 32 -51.99 -18.99 -2.57
C HIS A 32 -52.57 -18.44 -1.27
N SER A 33 -52.25 -17.19 -0.93
CA SER A 33 -53.19 -16.36 -0.17
C SER A 33 -53.09 -14.92 -0.66
N SER A 34 -54.21 -14.47 -1.21
CA SER A 34 -54.51 -13.17 -1.78
C SER A 34 -54.67 -12.10 -0.70
N CYS A 35 -54.03 -10.95 -0.87
CA CYS A 35 -54.38 -9.73 -0.13
C CYS A 35 -54.90 -8.65 -1.08
N ALA A 36 -56.20 -8.42 -0.89
CA ALA A 36 -57.08 -7.30 -1.17
C ALA A 36 -56.56 -5.99 -1.81
N ALA A 37 -57.38 -5.56 -2.77
CA ALA A 37 -57.53 -4.27 -3.40
C ALA A 37 -57.30 -3.03 -2.50
N ALA A 38 -56.58 -2.05 -3.06
CA ALA A 38 -56.60 -0.65 -2.64
C ALA A 38 -57.66 0.13 -3.46
N PRO A 39 -58.38 1.10 -2.88
CA PRO A 39 -59.31 1.93 -3.63
C PRO A 39 -58.59 3.11 -4.30
N SER A 40 -59.03 3.35 -5.53
CA SER A 40 -58.73 4.52 -6.36
C SER A 40 -59.31 5.80 -5.76
N CYS A 41 -58.53 6.88 -5.74
CA CYS A 41 -59.04 8.25 -5.62
C CYS A 41 -58.48 9.12 -6.74
N ASN A 42 -59.36 9.47 -7.68
CA ASN A 42 -59.28 10.65 -8.53
C ASN A 42 -59.78 11.85 -7.72
N ASP A 43 -59.04 12.97 -7.70
CA ASP A 43 -59.41 14.25 -8.34
C ASP A 43 -58.56 15.45 -7.85
N PRO A 44 -58.53 16.57 -8.61
CA PRO A 44 -57.40 17.50 -8.67
C PRO A 44 -57.60 18.81 -7.89
N ALA A 45 -56.50 19.59 -7.88
CA ALA A 45 -56.42 21.04 -7.68
C ALA A 45 -56.72 21.57 -6.26
N ASN A 46 -55.66 21.92 -5.51
CA ASN A 46 -55.52 23.29 -5.05
C ASN A 46 -54.08 23.64 -4.64
N THR A 47 -53.70 24.87 -4.93
CA THR A 47 -52.35 25.43 -4.85
C THR A 47 -52.22 26.24 -3.57
N THR A 48 -51.31 25.86 -2.66
CA THR A 48 -50.70 26.81 -1.72
C THR A 48 -49.38 26.26 -1.18
N ILE A 49 -48.30 26.95 -1.50
CA ILE A 49 -46.92 26.61 -1.13
C ILE A 49 -46.72 27.00 0.33
N SER A 50 -46.43 26.01 1.18
CA SER A 50 -45.95 26.18 2.55
C SER A 50 -44.65 25.37 2.72
N PRO A 51 -43.58 25.92 3.35
CA PRO A 51 -42.29 25.25 3.45
C PRO A 51 -42.33 24.16 4.53
N CYS A 52 -42.34 22.89 4.08
CA CYS A 52 -42.28 21.73 4.97
C CYS A 52 -40.92 21.67 5.70
N ARG A 53 -40.95 21.91 7.01
CA ARG A 53 -39.83 21.75 7.96
C ARG A 53 -39.75 20.34 8.56
N GLN A 54 -40.20 19.31 7.83
CA GLN A 54 -40.17 17.92 8.29
C GLN A 54 -39.40 17.04 7.31
N GLY A 55 -38.14 16.80 7.63
CA GLY A 55 -37.54 15.46 7.60
C GLY A 55 -37.70 14.64 6.32
N CYS A 56 -37.44 15.21 5.15
CA CYS A 56 -37.14 14.40 3.97
C CYS A 56 -35.78 13.72 4.16
N ARG A 57 -35.77 12.56 4.85
CA ARG A 57 -34.73 11.55 4.65
C ARG A 57 -34.86 11.09 3.22
N ALA A 58 -34.18 11.77 2.29
CA ALA A 58 -33.98 11.25 0.96
C ALA A 58 -33.41 9.85 1.11
N SER A 59 -34.18 8.85 0.70
CA SER A 59 -33.78 7.45 0.61
C SER A 59 -32.44 7.43 -0.10
N ARG A 60 -31.39 7.13 0.65
CA ARG A 60 -30.06 6.94 0.10
C ARG A 60 -30.23 5.85 -0.97
N PRO A 61 -29.83 6.08 -2.24
CA PRO A 61 -30.00 5.05 -3.26
C PRO A 61 -29.34 3.79 -2.74
N GLU A 62 -30.13 2.71 -2.74
CA GLU A 62 -29.75 1.35 -2.40
C GLU A 62 -28.78 0.87 -3.48
N VAL A 63 -27.55 1.39 -3.43
CA VAL A 63 -26.43 0.83 -4.16
C VAL A 63 -26.33 -0.57 -3.61
N ALA A 64 -26.68 -1.57 -4.43
CA ALA A 64 -26.52 -2.98 -4.12
C ALA A 64 -25.16 -3.16 -3.45
N GLN A 65 -25.19 -3.33 -2.13
CA GLN A 65 -24.00 -3.65 -1.36
C GLN A 65 -23.51 -4.93 -2.04
N LEU A 66 -22.31 -4.86 -2.63
CA LEU A 66 -21.57 -6.07 -2.99
C LEU A 66 -21.32 -6.76 -1.66
N ASP A 67 -22.33 -7.47 -1.18
CA ASP A 67 -22.38 -8.04 0.14
C ASP A 67 -21.30 -9.10 0.17
N LEU A 68 -20.22 -8.68 0.78
CA LEU A 68 -19.16 -9.50 1.32
C LEU A 68 -19.75 -10.44 2.37
N HIS A 69 -20.51 -11.44 1.91
CA HIS A 69 -20.93 -12.62 2.66
C HIS A 69 -19.75 -13.41 3.22
N SER A 70 -18.53 -13.02 2.85
CA SER A 70 -17.30 -13.57 3.42
C SER A 70 -17.15 -13.17 4.90
N SER A 71 -17.61 -11.97 5.30
CA SER A 71 -17.58 -11.54 6.71
C SER A 71 -18.79 -12.01 7.54
N SER A 72 -19.76 -12.72 6.96
CA SER A 72 -20.97 -13.10 7.72
C SER A 72 -20.79 -14.34 8.59
N ARG A 73 -19.63 -15.00 8.57
CA ARG A 73 -19.37 -16.20 9.36
C ARG A 73 -19.03 -15.88 10.82
N CYS A 74 -19.50 -16.73 11.73
CA CYS A 74 -19.15 -16.63 13.14
C CYS A 74 -17.66 -16.94 13.34
N ALA A 75 -16.91 -16.02 13.94
CA ALA A 75 -15.47 -16.16 14.18
C ALA A 75 -15.09 -17.37 15.06
N VAL A 76 -16.05 -17.91 15.83
CA VAL A 76 -15.81 -19.03 16.75
C VAL A 76 -16.24 -20.38 16.19
N CYS A 77 -17.45 -20.45 15.62
CA CYS A 77 -18.04 -21.72 15.21
C CYS A 77 -18.13 -21.88 13.69
N GLY A 78 -17.74 -20.87 12.91
CA GLY A 78 -17.73 -20.91 11.45
C GLY A 78 -19.10 -20.92 10.78
N ARG A 79 -20.21 -20.96 11.53
CA ARG A 79 -21.58 -20.91 10.98
C ARG A 79 -21.74 -19.65 10.13
N SER A 80 -22.49 -19.77 9.05
CA SER A 80 -23.04 -18.63 8.30
C SER A 80 -24.45 -18.32 8.81
N PRO A 81 -25.02 -17.13 8.54
CA PRO A 81 -26.41 -16.86 8.87
C PRO A 81 -27.33 -17.74 8.03
N ASP A 82 -28.41 -18.24 8.64
CA ASP A 82 -29.32 -19.18 7.98
C ASP A 82 -30.08 -18.53 6.81
N ASP A 83 -30.33 -17.22 6.88
CA ASP A 83 -30.93 -16.41 5.83
C ASP A 83 -30.09 -15.16 5.53
N SER A 84 -30.03 -14.73 4.28
CA SER A 84 -29.34 -13.51 3.83
C SER A 84 -29.80 -12.22 4.55
N ARG A 85 -30.97 -12.25 5.19
CA ARG A 85 -31.53 -11.09 5.92
C ARG A 85 -30.96 -10.93 7.33
N HIS A 86 -30.41 -11.98 7.94
CA HIS A 86 -29.91 -11.93 9.31
C HIS A 86 -28.41 -11.70 9.32
N GLN A 87 -27.96 -10.48 9.64
CA GLN A 87 -26.54 -10.23 9.87
C GLN A 87 -26.16 -10.61 11.29
N PHE A 88 -25.11 -11.41 11.45
CA PHE A 88 -24.55 -11.69 12.78
C PHE A 88 -24.03 -10.41 13.45
N PRO A 89 -24.24 -10.24 14.77
CA PRO A 89 -23.71 -9.10 15.50
C PRO A 89 -22.19 -9.02 15.40
N ARG A 90 -21.69 -7.80 15.22
CA ARG A 90 -20.26 -7.49 15.11
C ARG A 90 -19.64 -7.23 16.48
N CYS A 91 -18.34 -7.46 16.62
CA CYS A 91 -17.60 -7.01 17.80
C CYS A 91 -17.79 -5.51 18.01
N ASN A 92 -18.20 -5.09 19.20
CA ASN A 92 -18.51 -3.67 19.45
C ASN A 92 -17.29 -2.75 19.44
N LYS A 93 -16.08 -3.30 19.56
CA LYS A 93 -14.84 -2.54 19.62
C LYS A 93 -14.19 -2.39 18.24
N CYS A 94 -13.74 -3.49 17.62
CA CYS A 94 -13.08 -3.42 16.30
C CYS A 94 -14.05 -3.45 15.11
N LYS A 95 -15.28 -3.94 15.28
CA LYS A 95 -16.28 -4.14 14.22
C LYS A 95 -15.86 -5.08 13.07
N LEU A 96 -14.75 -5.81 13.23
CA LEU A 96 -14.18 -6.72 12.21
C LEU A 96 -14.70 -8.17 12.32
N LEU A 97 -14.97 -8.68 13.52
CA LEU A 97 -15.47 -10.04 13.70
C LEU A 97 -16.98 -10.08 13.89
N HIS A 98 -17.59 -11.16 13.42
CA HIS A 98 -19.01 -11.45 13.57
C HIS A 98 -19.22 -12.69 14.45
N TYR A 99 -20.32 -12.72 15.21
CA TYR A 99 -20.63 -13.83 16.10
C TYR A 99 -22.09 -14.23 15.97
N CYS A 100 -22.37 -15.53 15.82
CA CYS A 100 -23.76 -16.00 15.74
C CYS A 100 -24.53 -15.80 17.06
N THR A 101 -23.83 -15.84 18.20
CA THR A 101 -24.43 -15.66 19.53
C THR A 101 -23.50 -14.92 20.49
N ARG A 102 -24.06 -14.45 21.61
CA ARG A 102 -23.29 -13.80 22.68
C ARG A 102 -22.29 -14.75 23.32
N GLU A 103 -22.61 -16.04 23.43
CA GLU A 103 -21.71 -17.06 23.99
C GLU A 103 -20.46 -17.21 23.13
N CYS A 104 -20.62 -17.23 21.80
CA CYS A 104 -19.48 -17.24 20.89
C CYS A 104 -18.60 -16.00 21.08
N GLN A 105 -19.21 -14.80 21.15
CA GLN A 105 -18.45 -13.58 21.39
C GLN A 105 -17.69 -13.60 22.72
N VAL A 106 -18.32 -14.03 23.81
CA VAL A 106 -17.67 -14.11 25.14
C VAL A 106 -16.55 -15.15 25.14
N LYS A 107 -16.74 -16.28 24.47
CA LYS A 107 -15.72 -17.34 24.33
C LYS A 107 -14.48 -16.82 23.60
N ASP A 108 -14.66 -16.15 22.47
CA ASP A 108 -13.57 -15.57 21.68
C ASP A 108 -12.83 -14.47 22.46
N TRP A 109 -13.60 -13.60 23.11
CA TRP A 109 -13.08 -12.49 23.91
C TRP A 109 -12.18 -12.96 25.06
N LYS A 110 -12.58 -14.02 25.77
CA LYS A 110 -11.77 -14.62 26.84
C LYS A 110 -10.55 -15.39 26.32
N GLY A 111 -10.58 -15.81 25.05
CA GLY A 111 -9.50 -16.54 24.39
C GLY A 111 -8.42 -15.59 23.89
N VAL A 112 -8.49 -15.25 22.59
CA VAL A 112 -7.45 -14.50 21.89
C VAL A 112 -7.90 -13.09 21.48
N HIS A 113 -9.20 -12.89 21.29
CA HIS A 113 -9.66 -11.67 20.63
C HIS A 113 -9.44 -10.40 21.46
N LYS A 114 -9.41 -10.44 22.79
CA LYS A 114 -9.23 -9.23 23.61
C LYS A 114 -7.95 -8.45 23.25
N GLU A 115 -6.83 -9.17 23.05
CA GLU A 115 -5.54 -8.56 22.70
C GLU A 115 -5.51 -8.16 21.22
N GLU A 116 -5.96 -9.05 20.34
CA GLU A 116 -5.97 -8.81 18.90
C GLU A 116 -6.94 -7.69 18.49
N CYS A 117 -8.04 -7.53 19.23
CA CYS A 117 -9.06 -6.52 18.97
C CYS A 117 -8.51 -5.10 19.11
N GLU A 118 -7.65 -4.85 20.11
CA GLU A 118 -7.07 -3.52 20.29
C GLU A 118 -6.04 -3.22 19.21
N MET A 119 -5.15 -4.16 18.91
CA MET A 119 -4.19 -4.01 17.81
C MET A 119 -4.88 -3.80 16.46
N ALA A 120 -5.96 -4.54 16.20
CA ALA A 120 -6.73 -4.40 14.96
C ALA A 120 -7.45 -3.06 14.89
N LYS A 121 -7.99 -2.58 16.02
CA LYS A 121 -8.63 -1.26 16.10
C LYS A 121 -7.60 -0.14 15.92
N GLU A 122 -6.46 -0.23 16.59
CA GLU A 122 -5.37 0.73 16.43
C GLU A 122 -4.92 0.80 14.96
N LYS A 123 -4.76 -0.33 14.28
CA LYS A 123 -4.45 -0.34 12.83
C LYS A 123 -5.54 0.33 11.99
N LEU A 124 -6.82 0.05 12.26
CA LEU A 124 -7.95 0.69 11.58
C LEU A 124 -7.97 2.22 11.76
N ASP A 125 -7.60 2.67 12.97
CA ASP A 125 -7.65 4.08 13.38
C ASP A 125 -6.38 4.85 12.92
N ALA A 126 -5.20 4.24 13.07
CA ALA A 126 -3.89 4.86 12.83
C ALA A 126 -3.59 5.05 11.34
N ASP A 127 -3.97 4.09 10.51
CA ASP A 127 -3.66 4.14 9.09
C ASP A 127 -4.89 3.87 8.25
N ARG A 128 -5.25 4.92 7.51
CA ARG A 128 -6.41 4.94 6.63
C ARG A 128 -6.24 4.00 5.43
N MET A 129 -5.04 3.47 5.19
CA MET A 129 -4.83 2.48 4.14
C MET A 129 -5.52 1.16 4.48
N TYR A 130 -5.51 0.68 5.73
CA TYR A 130 -6.03 -0.65 6.04
C TYR A 130 -7.52 -0.81 5.69
N ALA A 131 -7.79 -1.69 4.71
CA ALA A 131 -9.13 -2.20 4.49
C ALA A 131 -9.46 -3.23 5.60
N PRO A 132 -10.72 -3.28 6.10
CA PRO A 132 -11.16 -4.27 7.08
C PRO A 132 -10.71 -5.71 6.76
N SER A 133 -10.89 -6.14 5.51
CA SER A 133 -10.50 -7.47 5.02
C SER A 133 -9.00 -7.73 5.11
N SER A 134 -8.18 -6.70 4.91
CA SER A 134 -6.72 -6.83 5.04
C SER A 134 -6.30 -7.06 6.49
N ILE A 135 -6.96 -6.41 7.44
CA ILE A 135 -6.72 -6.66 8.87
C ILE A 135 -7.24 -8.03 9.27
N GLN A 136 -8.43 -8.41 8.83
CA GLN A 136 -8.94 -9.77 9.07
C GLN A 136 -7.96 -10.84 8.54
N TYR A 137 -7.42 -10.66 7.34
CA TYR A 137 -6.42 -11.56 6.77
C TYR A 137 -5.12 -11.59 7.60
N MET A 138 -4.54 -10.44 7.93
CA MET A 138 -3.31 -10.36 8.73
C MET A 138 -3.44 -10.99 10.12
N HIS A 139 -4.63 -10.96 10.71
CA HIS A 139 -4.92 -11.58 12.01
C HIS A 139 -5.38 -13.04 11.88
N GLY A 140 -5.44 -13.61 10.66
CA GLY A 140 -5.90 -14.98 10.42
C GLY A 140 -7.39 -15.19 10.63
N TRP A 141 -8.18 -14.11 10.65
CA TRP A 141 -9.63 -14.13 10.77
C TRP A 141 -10.36 -14.32 9.42
N MET A 142 -9.62 -14.17 8.32
CA MET A 142 -10.07 -14.43 6.95
C MET A 142 -9.07 -15.39 6.30
N SER A 143 -9.55 -16.42 5.60
CA SER A 143 -8.65 -17.34 4.90
C SER A 143 -7.98 -16.66 3.71
N SER A 144 -6.85 -17.23 3.27
CA SER A 144 -6.12 -16.76 2.10
C SER A 144 -6.98 -16.72 0.84
N ASP A 145 -7.70 -17.81 0.55
CA ASP A 145 -8.57 -17.90 -0.63
C ASP A 145 -9.70 -16.87 -0.60
N GLU A 146 -10.29 -16.67 0.59
CA GLU A 146 -11.36 -15.69 0.78
C GLU A 146 -10.85 -14.27 0.57
N TYR A 147 -9.69 -13.95 1.16
CA TYR A 147 -9.05 -12.65 1.03
C TYR A 147 -8.69 -12.34 -0.42
N PHE A 148 -8.02 -13.26 -1.11
CA PHE A 148 -7.60 -13.02 -2.50
C PHE A 148 -8.77 -13.02 -3.48
N ALA A 149 -9.83 -13.81 -3.24
CA ALA A 149 -11.05 -13.72 -4.03
C ALA A 149 -11.79 -12.39 -3.82
N TRP A 150 -11.78 -11.85 -2.60
CA TRP A 150 -12.27 -10.50 -2.34
C TRP A 150 -11.39 -9.44 -3.02
N GLN A 151 -10.07 -9.58 -2.88
CA GLN A 151 -9.11 -8.66 -3.46
C GLN A 151 -9.30 -8.58 -4.97
N ARG A 152 -9.30 -9.69 -5.71
CA ARG A 152 -9.53 -9.70 -7.17
C ARG A 152 -10.79 -8.95 -7.59
N ARG A 153 -11.93 -9.21 -6.93
CA ARG A 153 -13.19 -8.51 -7.21
C ARG A 153 -13.07 -7.00 -7.00
N ARG A 154 -12.34 -6.59 -5.95
CA ARG A 154 -12.04 -5.18 -5.67
C ARG A 154 -11.11 -4.59 -6.74
N GLU A 155 -10.08 -5.31 -7.17
CA GLU A 155 -9.16 -4.85 -8.23
C GLU A 155 -9.90 -4.67 -9.56
N GLU A 156 -10.73 -5.63 -9.95
CA GLU A 156 -11.56 -5.58 -11.15
C GLU A 156 -12.48 -4.35 -11.14
N ALA A 157 -13.18 -4.12 -10.02
CA ALA A 157 -14.03 -2.95 -9.87
C ALA A 157 -13.25 -1.63 -9.89
N LEU A 158 -12.06 -1.59 -9.28
CA LEU A 158 -11.16 -0.44 -9.33
C LEU A 158 -10.68 -0.15 -10.75
N PHE A 159 -10.37 -1.18 -11.54
CA PHE A 159 -9.97 -1.02 -12.94
C PHE A 159 -11.10 -0.56 -13.84
N LYS A 160 -12.32 -1.07 -13.59
CA LYS A 160 -13.52 -0.56 -14.26
C LYS A 160 -13.68 0.95 -14.02
N ASP A 161 -13.48 1.41 -12.78
CA ASP A 161 -13.54 2.82 -12.43
C ASP A 161 -12.43 3.63 -13.10
N ILE A 162 -11.18 3.16 -13.07
CA ILE A 162 -10.04 3.81 -13.73
C ILE A 162 -10.27 3.94 -15.23
N LYS A 163 -10.76 2.87 -15.87
CA LYS A 163 -11.08 2.87 -17.30
C LYS A 163 -12.18 3.86 -17.63
N ALA A 164 -13.23 3.94 -16.80
CA ALA A 164 -14.30 4.91 -16.96
C ALA A 164 -13.81 6.36 -16.80
N LEU A 165 -13.00 6.63 -15.78
CA LEU A 165 -12.37 7.94 -15.54
C LEU A 165 -11.41 8.34 -16.67
N HIS A 166 -10.67 7.37 -17.21
CA HIS A 166 -9.78 7.59 -18.34
C HIS A 166 -10.59 7.95 -19.60
N ALA A 167 -11.62 7.17 -19.91
CA ALA A 167 -12.49 7.39 -21.08
C ALA A 167 -13.25 8.72 -21.02
N SER A 168 -13.59 9.21 -19.82
CA SER A 168 -14.23 10.52 -19.62
C SER A 168 -13.24 11.70 -19.60
N GLY A 169 -11.94 11.45 -19.72
CA GLY A 169 -10.90 12.47 -19.59
C GLY A 169 -10.74 13.04 -18.17
N GLN A 170 -11.36 12.40 -17.17
CA GLN A 170 -11.34 12.86 -15.78
C GLN A 170 -10.13 12.33 -15.01
N LEU A 171 -9.40 11.34 -15.50
CA LEU A 171 -8.21 10.81 -14.84
C LEU A 171 -6.99 11.71 -15.09
N ASP A 172 -6.53 12.40 -14.04
CA ASP A 172 -5.36 13.30 -14.10
C ASP A 172 -4.06 12.51 -14.05
N TYR A 173 -3.78 11.88 -12.90
CA TYR A 173 -2.59 11.08 -12.67
C TYR A 173 -2.88 9.90 -11.75
N ILE A 174 -2.04 8.87 -11.84
CA ILE A 174 -1.99 7.71 -10.95
C ILE A 174 -0.61 7.69 -10.31
N THR A 175 -0.49 7.38 -9.02
CA THR A 175 0.78 7.06 -8.36
C THR A 175 0.63 5.79 -7.53
N LEU A 176 1.76 5.10 -7.34
CA LEU A 176 1.84 3.91 -6.50
C LEU A 176 2.63 4.23 -5.24
N ASN A 177 2.26 3.58 -4.15
CA ASN A 177 3.08 3.56 -2.95
C ASN A 177 3.23 2.12 -2.46
N VAL A 178 4.41 1.78 -1.95
CA VAL A 178 4.68 0.49 -1.34
C VAL A 178 4.87 0.67 0.14
N LYS A 179 4.12 -0.08 0.93
CA LYS A 179 4.12 0.01 2.38
C LYS A 179 4.32 -1.34 3.02
N ARG A 180 5.27 -1.43 3.94
CA ARG A 180 5.36 -2.58 4.84
C ARG A 180 4.29 -2.45 5.93
N MET A 181 3.37 -3.41 5.99
CA MET A 181 2.21 -3.41 6.90
C MET A 181 2.50 -4.16 8.20
N THR A 182 3.25 -5.25 8.09
CA THR A 182 3.83 -5.99 9.22
C THR A 182 5.21 -6.49 8.82
N GLU A 183 5.90 -7.20 9.70
CA GLU A 183 7.15 -7.91 9.38
C GLU A 183 7.03 -8.81 8.14
N THR A 184 5.82 -9.28 7.83
CA THR A 184 5.52 -10.33 6.84
C THR A 184 4.55 -9.87 5.75
N HIS A 185 4.05 -8.64 5.80
CA HIS A 185 3.06 -8.16 4.85
C HIS A 185 3.52 -6.87 4.19
N VAL A 186 3.42 -6.81 2.86
CA VAL A 186 3.64 -5.60 2.08
C VAL A 186 2.38 -5.30 1.28
N ALA A 187 1.97 -4.04 1.30
CA ALA A 187 0.87 -3.53 0.51
C ALA A 187 1.40 -2.62 -0.61
N ILE A 188 0.77 -2.71 -1.78
CA ILE A 188 0.85 -1.72 -2.85
C ILE A 188 -0.45 -0.92 -2.80
N GLY A 189 -0.33 0.34 -2.41
CA GLY A 189 -1.40 1.31 -2.52
C GLY A 189 -1.35 2.00 -3.88
N MET A 190 -2.53 2.33 -4.40
CA MET A 190 -2.70 3.15 -5.58
C MET A 190 -3.48 4.40 -5.22
N TRP A 191 -2.96 5.52 -5.67
CA TRP A 191 -3.61 6.82 -5.56
C TRP A 191 -3.87 7.34 -6.96
N TYR A 192 -5.03 7.94 -7.16
CA TYR A 192 -5.32 8.63 -8.40
C TYR A 192 -6.07 9.92 -8.13
N ARG A 193 -5.75 10.93 -8.94
CA ARG A 193 -6.43 12.22 -8.93
C ARG A 193 -7.37 12.30 -10.11
N THR A 194 -8.52 12.92 -9.88
CA THR A 194 -9.50 13.20 -10.91
C THR A 194 -9.63 14.70 -11.15
N THR A 195 -9.73 15.13 -12.41
CA THR A 195 -10.03 16.53 -12.77
C THR A 195 -11.53 16.82 -12.70
N GLY A 196 -11.89 17.99 -12.19
CA GLY A 196 -13.27 18.47 -12.15
C GLY A 196 -14.08 17.97 -10.94
N LYS A 197 -15.38 18.37 -10.90
CA LYS A 197 -16.31 17.92 -9.86
C LYS A 197 -16.72 16.48 -10.15
N TYR A 198 -15.91 15.51 -9.74
CA TYR A 198 -16.32 14.11 -9.74
C TYR A 198 -17.42 13.94 -8.68
N THR A 199 -18.69 13.94 -9.11
CA THR A 199 -19.88 13.83 -8.24
C THR A 199 -20.30 12.39 -8.01
N ALA A 200 -19.82 11.46 -8.83
CA ALA A 200 -20.03 10.06 -8.58
C ALA A 200 -19.31 9.71 -7.27
N THR A 201 -20.07 9.18 -6.31
CA THR A 201 -19.42 8.41 -5.25
C THR A 201 -18.88 7.20 -5.99
N PRO A 202 -17.54 6.98 -6.08
CA PRO A 202 -17.04 5.73 -6.62
C PRO A 202 -17.81 4.61 -5.94
N PRO A 203 -18.17 3.52 -6.64
CA PRO A 203 -18.75 2.36 -5.98
C PRO A 203 -17.86 2.08 -4.76
N ILE A 204 -18.43 2.28 -3.56
CA ILE A 204 -17.70 2.14 -2.30
C ILE A 204 -17.50 0.64 -2.13
N ASN A 205 -16.58 0.09 -2.90
CA ASN A 205 -16.01 -1.20 -2.62
C ASN A 205 -15.33 -1.00 -1.27
N GLU A 206 -15.69 -1.80 -0.27
CA GLU A 206 -15.28 -1.58 1.12
C GLU A 206 -13.77 -1.30 1.22
N GLY A 207 -13.41 -0.03 1.39
CA GLY A 207 -12.01 0.42 1.53
C GLY A 207 -11.39 1.19 0.36
N THR A 208 -12.12 1.58 -0.69
CA THR A 208 -11.73 2.77 -1.48
C THR A 208 -12.11 4.01 -0.67
N ARG A 209 -11.12 4.83 -0.31
CA ARG A 209 -11.35 6.04 0.49
C ARG A 209 -11.21 7.27 -0.39
N ILE A 210 -12.25 8.08 -0.43
CA ILE A 210 -12.21 9.42 -1.02
C ILE A 210 -11.60 10.37 0.00
N ARG A 211 -10.53 11.06 -0.39
CA ARG A 211 -9.98 12.14 0.41
C ARG A 211 -10.17 13.47 -0.29
N LYS A 212 -10.91 14.36 0.37
CA LYS A 212 -10.97 15.78 0.00
C LYS A 212 -9.77 16.48 0.62
N LEU A 213 -8.81 16.90 -0.20
CA LEU A 213 -7.60 17.61 0.25
C LEU A 213 -7.82 19.13 0.16
N GLY A 214 -8.79 19.67 0.93
CA GLY A 214 -8.98 21.11 1.19
C GLY A 214 -9.20 22.06 0.00
N THR A 215 -9.03 21.56 -1.22
CA THR A 215 -9.12 22.23 -2.51
C THR A 215 -10.17 21.49 -3.35
N ALA A 216 -10.54 22.00 -4.53
CA ALA A 216 -11.46 21.31 -5.43
C ALA A 216 -10.94 19.93 -5.90
N ASP A 217 -9.70 19.57 -5.57
CA ASP A 217 -9.07 18.30 -5.91
C ASP A 217 -9.51 17.16 -4.99
N VAL A 218 -10.10 16.15 -5.61
CA VAL A 218 -10.45 14.88 -4.97
C VAL A 218 -9.35 13.87 -5.30
N HIS A 219 -8.71 13.37 -4.24
CA HIS A 219 -7.77 12.26 -4.35
C HIS A 219 -8.49 10.99 -3.89
N ASN A 220 -8.47 9.97 -4.72
CA ASN A 220 -8.98 8.66 -4.36
C ASN A 220 -7.80 7.77 -4.03
N MET A 221 -7.90 7.06 -2.91
CA MET A 221 -6.91 6.08 -2.48
C MET A 221 -7.57 4.71 -2.39
N ALA A 222 -6.92 3.72 -2.98
CA ALA A 222 -7.28 2.33 -2.80
C ALA A 222 -6.02 1.53 -2.47
N ILE A 223 -6.10 0.67 -1.44
CA ILE A 223 -5.20 -0.49 -1.42
C ILE A 223 -5.55 -1.33 -2.63
N TRP A 224 -4.54 -1.60 -3.44
CA TRP A 224 -4.67 -2.44 -4.60
C TRP A 224 -4.25 -3.87 -4.24
N ARG A 225 -2.98 -4.06 -3.83
CA ARG A 225 -2.43 -5.39 -3.53
C ARG A 225 -1.92 -5.51 -2.11
N LEU A 226 -2.18 -6.64 -1.45
CA LEU A 226 -1.50 -7.04 -0.21
C LEU A 226 -0.88 -8.41 -0.41
N CYS A 227 0.42 -8.51 -0.16
CA CYS A 227 1.15 -9.75 -0.26
C CYS A 227 1.63 -10.19 1.10
N LEU A 228 1.45 -11.47 1.38
CA LEU A 228 2.08 -12.16 2.50
C LEU A 228 3.43 -12.70 2.04
N PHE A 229 4.50 -12.20 2.62
CA PHE A 229 5.77 -12.89 2.67
C PHE A 229 5.77 -13.84 3.87
N SER A 230 6.45 -14.98 3.76
CA SER A 230 6.60 -15.97 4.83
C SER A 230 6.92 -15.31 6.19
N LYS A 231 6.37 -15.85 7.28
CA LYS A 231 6.69 -15.36 8.63
C LYS A 231 8.12 -15.73 8.97
N MET A 232 9.00 -14.73 9.04
CA MET A 232 10.42 -14.96 9.22
C MET A 232 10.80 -14.88 10.70
N PRO A 233 11.18 -16.00 11.34
CA PRO A 233 11.63 -15.96 12.71
C PRO A 233 12.96 -15.21 12.80
N GLY A 234 12.99 -14.13 13.60
CA GLY A 234 14.25 -13.51 14.04
C GLY A 234 14.63 -12.16 13.42
N LEU A 235 13.80 -11.57 12.56
CA LEU A 235 13.98 -10.18 12.12
C LEU A 235 13.69 -9.22 13.28
N ARG A 236 14.70 -8.95 14.11
CA ARG A 236 14.63 -7.84 15.06
C ARG A 236 14.87 -6.56 14.30
N GLU A 237 13.84 -5.72 14.17
CA GLU A 237 14.01 -4.35 13.70
C GLU A 237 14.99 -3.61 14.62
N VAL A 238 16.17 -3.27 14.11
CA VAL A 238 17.06 -2.29 14.73
C VAL A 238 16.77 -0.94 14.08
N PRO A 239 16.11 0.00 14.77
CA PRO A 239 15.68 1.27 14.18
C PRO A 239 16.87 2.10 13.68
N GLY A 240 16.70 2.79 12.56
CA GLY A 240 17.70 3.73 12.03
C GLY A 240 18.98 3.06 11.50
N GLN A 241 19.00 1.73 11.41
CA GLN A 241 19.97 0.99 10.63
C GLN A 241 19.27 0.35 9.44
N VAL A 242 19.84 0.53 8.25
CA VAL A 242 19.49 -0.28 7.08
C VAL A 242 20.17 -1.64 7.24
N ASN A 243 19.76 -2.41 8.25
CA ASN A 243 20.23 -3.78 8.43
C ASN A 243 19.45 -4.66 7.46
N VAL A 244 19.83 -4.58 6.20
CA VAL A 244 19.28 -5.46 5.17
C VAL A 244 19.84 -6.85 5.41
N THR A 245 18.95 -7.79 5.70
CA THR A 245 19.28 -9.21 5.74
C THR A 245 19.13 -9.84 4.34
N PRO A 246 19.74 -11.00 4.03
CA PRO A 246 19.56 -11.66 2.73
C PRO A 246 18.09 -11.95 2.40
N VAL A 247 17.37 -12.61 3.30
CA VAL A 247 16.37 -11.91 4.10
C VAL A 247 15.42 -10.95 3.38
N ASP A 248 15.55 -9.70 3.81
CA ASP A 248 14.89 -8.53 3.26
C ASP A 248 15.14 -8.39 1.75
N LEU A 249 16.32 -8.72 1.23
CA LEU A 249 16.56 -8.61 -0.23
C LEU A 249 15.62 -9.49 -1.05
N ILE A 250 15.29 -10.69 -0.58
CA ILE A 250 14.32 -11.56 -1.26
C ILE A 250 12.95 -10.92 -1.25
N MET A 251 12.57 -10.34 -0.11
CA MET A 251 11.32 -9.59 0.00
C MET A 251 11.30 -8.41 -0.97
N LEU A 252 12.41 -7.65 -1.09
CA LEU A 252 12.53 -6.54 -2.02
C LEU A 252 12.39 -6.98 -3.49
N GLU A 253 12.96 -8.13 -3.87
CA GLU A 253 12.76 -8.70 -5.21
C GLU A 253 11.30 -9.09 -5.46
N GLY A 254 10.64 -9.69 -4.46
CA GLY A 254 9.20 -9.99 -4.54
C GLY A 254 8.36 -8.72 -4.67
N VAL A 255 8.70 -7.67 -3.91
CA VAL A 255 8.08 -6.35 -4.02
C VAL A 255 8.28 -5.76 -5.41
N GLU A 256 9.49 -5.83 -5.97
CA GLU A 256 9.77 -5.39 -7.34
C GLU A 256 8.85 -6.06 -8.35
N GLN A 257 8.72 -7.40 -8.28
CA GLN A 257 7.85 -8.16 -9.18
C GLN A 257 6.36 -7.79 -9.03
N LEU A 258 5.90 -7.59 -7.81
CA LEU A 258 4.52 -7.20 -7.52
C LEU A 258 4.20 -5.80 -8.05
N VAL A 259 5.16 -4.88 -7.93
CA VAL A 259 5.04 -3.52 -8.45
C VAL A 259 5.14 -3.52 -9.98
N ASN A 260 6.01 -4.33 -10.59
CA ASN A 260 6.06 -4.52 -12.06
C ASN A 260 4.69 -4.96 -12.59
N SER A 261 4.14 -6.04 -12.02
CA SER A 261 2.82 -6.57 -12.38
C SER A 261 1.71 -5.52 -12.16
N ALA A 262 1.82 -4.69 -11.12
CA ALA A 262 0.91 -3.58 -10.87
C ALA A 262 1.05 -2.45 -11.92
N ILE A 263 2.25 -2.14 -12.40
CA ILE A 263 2.40 -1.16 -13.48
C ILE A 263 1.77 -1.72 -14.77
N GLU A 264 2.04 -2.98 -15.09
CA GLU A 264 1.49 -3.65 -16.28
C GLU A 264 -0.04 -3.63 -16.31
N ASP A 265 -0.69 -4.01 -15.21
CA ASP A 265 -2.15 -4.04 -15.16
C ASP A 265 -2.76 -2.63 -15.32
N ILE A 266 -2.14 -1.56 -14.78
CA ILE A 266 -2.61 -0.18 -14.98
C ILE A 266 -2.45 0.26 -16.43
N VAL A 267 -1.29 -0.02 -17.02
CA VAL A 267 -1.00 0.31 -18.42
C VAL A 267 -2.01 -0.40 -19.31
N MET A 268 -2.27 -1.70 -19.07
CA MET A 268 -3.27 -2.48 -19.80
C MET A 268 -4.69 -1.96 -19.60
N ALA A 269 -5.09 -1.62 -18.37
CA ALA A 269 -6.43 -1.12 -18.08
C ALA A 269 -6.74 0.25 -18.71
N THR A 270 -5.70 0.99 -19.10
CA THR A 270 -5.80 2.29 -19.75
C THR A 270 -5.38 2.23 -21.23
N ASP A 271 -5.38 1.03 -21.82
CA ASP A 271 -5.04 0.78 -23.23
C ASP A 271 -3.68 1.40 -23.63
N GLY A 272 -2.71 1.41 -22.71
CA GLY A 272 -1.38 1.98 -22.89
C GLY A 272 -1.30 3.51 -22.80
N LYS A 273 -2.43 4.20 -22.66
CA LYS A 273 -2.48 5.68 -22.69
C LYS A 273 -2.08 6.34 -21.38
N ARG A 274 -2.13 5.61 -20.27
CA ARG A 274 -1.71 6.12 -18.95
C ARG A 274 -0.78 5.12 -18.28
N ALA A 275 0.10 5.66 -17.46
CA ALA A 275 0.97 4.88 -16.61
C ALA A 275 1.05 5.53 -15.23
N PRO A 276 1.36 4.75 -14.18
CA PRO A 276 1.62 5.31 -12.86
C PRO A 276 2.84 6.21 -12.91
N TYR A 277 2.81 7.25 -12.11
CA TYR A 277 3.90 8.18 -11.92
C TYR A 277 5.23 7.44 -11.67
N PHE A 278 6.32 7.89 -12.32
CA PHE A 278 7.58 7.14 -12.36
C PHE A 278 8.32 7.06 -11.02
N ILE A 279 7.89 7.83 -10.03
CA ILE A 279 8.38 7.71 -8.65
C ILE A 279 7.32 6.98 -7.82
N ILE A 280 7.79 5.97 -7.09
CA ILE A 280 6.99 5.12 -6.23
C ILE A 280 7.38 5.41 -4.80
N ASP A 281 6.43 5.93 -4.02
CA ASP A 281 6.68 6.28 -2.63
C ASP A 281 6.83 4.99 -1.80
N THR A 282 7.87 4.91 -0.98
CA THR A 282 8.07 3.79 -0.05
C THR A 282 7.89 4.24 1.41
N ASP A 283 7.39 3.33 2.24
CA ASP A 283 7.29 3.50 3.70
C ASP A 283 8.44 2.79 4.43
N VAL A 284 8.46 2.93 5.76
CA VAL A 284 9.50 2.44 6.68
C VAL A 284 9.96 1.00 6.35
N ASN A 285 11.27 0.82 6.31
CA ASN A 285 11.99 -0.44 6.04
C ASN A 285 12.03 -0.87 4.56
N LEU A 286 11.55 -0.04 3.64
CA LEU A 286 11.71 -0.27 2.19
C LEU A 286 12.72 0.69 1.54
N GLU A 287 13.37 1.56 2.34
CA GLU A 287 14.44 2.46 1.87
C GLU A 287 15.61 1.74 1.19
N ALA A 288 15.81 0.45 1.48
CA ALA A 288 16.81 -0.35 0.79
C ALA A 288 16.56 -0.48 -0.72
N LEU A 289 15.31 -0.35 -1.20
CA LEU A 289 15.01 -0.25 -2.63
C LEU A 289 15.68 0.99 -3.25
N PHE A 290 15.57 2.12 -2.57
CA PHE A 290 16.19 3.38 -2.97
C PHE A 290 17.71 3.28 -2.88
N TRP A 291 18.26 2.96 -1.70
CA TRP A 291 19.71 2.96 -1.48
C TRP A 291 20.45 1.97 -2.39
N ARG A 292 19.85 0.82 -2.73
CA ARG A 292 20.43 -0.16 -3.66
C ARG A 292 20.19 0.17 -5.13
N LYS A 293 19.55 1.31 -5.42
CA LYS A 293 19.15 1.71 -6.76
C LYS A 293 18.30 0.66 -7.50
N ILE A 294 17.46 -0.08 -6.77
CA ILE A 294 16.53 -1.04 -7.38
C ILE A 294 15.51 -0.25 -8.19
N THR A 295 15.19 -0.68 -9.40
CA THR A 295 14.18 -0.02 -10.24
C THR A 295 13.26 -1.08 -10.81
N THR A 296 11.97 -0.80 -10.80
CA THR A 296 10.94 -1.59 -11.49
C THR A 296 10.99 -1.25 -12.98
N LYS A 297 10.85 -2.25 -13.86
CA LYS A 297 10.98 -2.08 -15.30
C LYS A 297 9.82 -2.72 -16.04
N THR A 298 9.22 -1.99 -16.98
CA THR A 298 8.28 -2.57 -17.95
C THR A 298 8.80 -2.37 -19.37
N VAL A 299 8.45 -3.29 -20.27
CA VAL A 299 8.82 -3.20 -21.68
C VAL A 299 7.67 -2.57 -22.45
N ASP A 300 7.96 -1.46 -23.12
CA ASP A 300 7.13 -0.96 -24.21
C ASP A 300 7.37 -1.81 -25.43
N VAL A 301 6.51 -2.79 -25.63
CA VAL A 301 6.69 -3.74 -26.72
C VAL A 301 6.38 -3.10 -28.08
N THR A 302 5.78 -1.90 -28.11
CA THR A 302 5.57 -1.17 -29.37
C THR A 302 6.87 -0.59 -29.90
N ARG A 303 7.81 -0.30 -29.01
CA ARG A 303 9.03 0.47 -29.30
C ARG A 303 10.32 -0.22 -28.86
N ASP A 304 10.22 -1.47 -28.41
CA ASP A 304 11.33 -2.23 -27.82
C ASP A 304 12.12 -1.41 -26.78
N ARG A 305 11.39 -0.60 -25.99
CA ARG A 305 11.98 0.33 -25.03
C ARG A 305 11.63 -0.10 -23.62
N GLN A 306 12.62 -0.10 -22.73
CA GLN A 306 12.38 -0.32 -21.30
C GLN A 306 12.07 1.01 -20.61
N PHE A 307 11.00 1.02 -19.83
CA PHE A 307 10.68 2.11 -18.92
C PHE A 307 10.99 1.72 -17.49
N HIS A 308 11.45 2.69 -16.70
CA HIS A 308 11.87 2.50 -15.32
C HIS A 308 10.98 3.32 -14.38
N TRP A 309 10.67 2.71 -13.24
CA TRP A 309 10.11 3.37 -12.06
C TRP A 309 11.10 3.27 -10.90
N PHE A 310 11.13 4.33 -10.11
CA PHE A 310 12.13 4.57 -9.10
C PHE A 310 11.48 4.63 -7.73
N TYR A 311 12.06 3.96 -6.75
CA TYR A 311 11.56 3.95 -5.38
C TYR A 311 12.13 5.13 -4.60
N LEU A 312 11.27 5.86 -3.88
CA LEU A 312 11.67 7.01 -3.09
C LEU A 312 11.08 6.90 -1.67
N PRO A 313 11.91 6.86 -0.61
CA PRO A 313 11.39 6.89 0.74
C PRO A 313 10.68 8.21 1.01
N SER A 314 9.63 8.13 1.83
CA SER A 314 8.87 9.34 2.18
C SER A 314 9.76 10.37 2.90
N ILE A 315 9.35 11.64 2.83
CA ILE A 315 10.02 12.72 3.57
C ILE A 315 9.98 12.44 5.07
N ALA A 316 8.86 11.91 5.57
CA ALA A 316 8.68 11.52 6.96
C ALA A 316 9.74 10.51 7.41
N GLU A 317 9.91 9.44 6.62
CA GLU A 317 10.89 8.38 6.88
C GLU A 317 12.32 8.92 6.81
N THR A 318 12.62 9.76 5.82
CA THR A 318 13.96 10.35 5.68
C THR A 318 14.29 11.27 6.87
N CYS A 319 13.33 12.08 7.33
CA CYS A 319 13.48 12.90 8.54
C CYS A 319 13.65 12.04 9.80
N GLN A 320 12.86 10.96 9.94
CA GLN A 320 12.98 10.02 11.05
C GLN A 320 14.38 9.40 11.09
N SER A 321 14.86 8.88 9.96
CA SER A 321 16.21 8.31 9.82
C SER A 321 17.31 9.32 10.11
N ALA A 322 17.14 10.58 9.66
CA ALA A 322 18.08 11.66 9.96
C ALA A 322 18.22 11.89 11.48
N ILE A 323 17.09 12.06 12.19
CA ILE A 323 17.07 12.31 13.64
C ILE A 323 17.56 11.07 14.41
N PHE A 324 17.14 9.87 14.02
CA PHE A 324 17.58 8.63 14.68
C PHE A 324 19.09 8.47 14.65
N ARG A 325 19.71 8.70 13.48
CA ARG A 325 21.16 8.61 13.31
C ARG A 325 21.87 9.70 14.09
N ALA A 326 21.36 10.93 14.05
CA ALA A 326 21.91 12.04 14.80
C ALA A 326 21.86 11.79 16.32
N ALA A 327 20.72 11.33 16.84
CA ALA A 327 20.54 11.00 18.24
C ALA A 327 21.45 9.84 18.67
N LYS A 328 21.56 8.78 17.84
CA LYS A 328 22.48 7.68 18.09
C LYS A 328 23.94 8.14 18.14
N GLN A 329 24.34 9.02 17.23
CA GLN A 329 25.69 9.54 17.14
C GLN A 329 26.05 10.45 18.34
N LEU A 330 25.13 11.31 18.77
CA LEU A 330 25.40 12.28 19.84
C LEU A 330 25.17 11.73 21.24
N PHE A 331 24.19 10.84 21.42
CA PHE A 331 23.73 10.41 22.75
C PHE A 331 23.75 8.88 22.94
N GLY A 332 24.09 8.12 21.89
CA GLY A 332 24.14 6.66 21.93
C GLY A 332 22.79 5.96 21.69
N PRO A 333 22.76 4.61 21.76
CA PRO A 333 21.59 3.81 21.37
C PRO A 333 20.34 4.05 22.22
N ALA A 334 20.48 4.47 23.48
CA ALA A 334 19.35 4.71 24.37
C ALA A 334 18.47 5.87 23.88
N ALA A 335 19.08 6.97 23.44
CA ALA A 335 18.35 8.11 22.89
C ALA A 335 17.63 7.75 21.59
N MET A 336 18.30 6.99 20.71
CA MET A 336 17.71 6.49 19.47
C MET A 336 16.41 5.70 19.74
N LEU A 337 16.39 4.85 20.77
CA LEU A 337 15.18 4.12 21.17
C LEU A 337 14.07 5.04 21.67
N GLN A 338 14.40 6.11 22.40
CA GLN A 338 13.41 7.11 22.83
C GLN A 338 12.76 7.82 21.63
N VAL A 339 13.56 8.20 20.63
CA VAL A 339 12.99 8.75 19.39
C VAL A 339 12.07 7.73 18.71
N LYS A 340 12.43 6.44 18.69
CA LYS A 340 11.57 5.37 18.12
C LYS A 340 10.19 5.34 18.78
N PHE A 341 10.16 5.27 20.11
CA PHE A 341 8.90 5.14 20.85
C PHE A 341 8.04 6.40 20.79
N ALA A 342 8.67 7.57 20.70
CA ALA A 342 7.96 8.84 20.51
C ALA A 342 7.45 9.01 19.07
N SER A 343 8.16 8.46 18.08
CA SER A 343 7.79 8.62 16.68
C SER A 343 6.70 7.64 16.24
N ASN A 344 5.54 8.18 15.84
CA ASN A 344 4.58 7.46 15.00
C ASN A 344 4.48 8.17 13.63
N PRO A 345 5.31 7.80 12.65
CA PRO A 345 5.36 8.46 11.34
C PRO A 345 4.02 8.44 10.60
N ALA A 346 3.19 7.42 10.84
CA ALA A 346 1.88 7.28 10.19
C ALA A 346 0.96 8.47 10.49
N ALA A 347 1.15 9.16 11.62
CA ALA A 347 0.39 10.36 11.97
C ALA A 347 0.75 11.60 11.11
N LEU A 348 1.87 11.57 10.39
CA LEU A 348 2.47 12.76 9.75
C LEU A 348 2.33 12.84 8.23
N ASN A 349 1.94 11.76 7.54
CA ASN A 349 2.10 11.58 6.09
C ASN A 349 1.52 12.67 5.16
N HIS A 350 0.88 13.72 5.68
CA HIS A 350 0.26 14.78 4.88
C HIS A 350 0.45 16.20 5.41
N LYS A 351 1.31 16.41 6.40
CA LYS A 351 1.46 17.73 7.04
C LYS A 351 2.83 18.39 6.85
N PHE A 352 3.74 17.76 6.08
CA PHE A 352 5.08 18.29 5.90
C PHE A 352 5.09 19.65 5.20
N VAL A 353 6.05 20.49 5.62
CA VAL A 353 6.30 21.81 5.03
C VAL A 353 6.65 21.70 3.55
N THR A 354 7.23 20.56 3.14
CA THR A 354 7.53 20.29 1.75
C THR A 354 6.80 19.08 1.21
N THR A 355 6.09 19.27 0.10
CA THR A 355 5.54 18.19 -0.73
C THR A 355 5.90 18.39 -2.21
N ALA A 356 6.50 19.52 -2.55
CA ALA A 356 6.85 19.84 -3.92
C ALA A 356 8.19 19.16 -4.29
N PRO A 357 8.31 18.48 -5.44
CA PRO A 357 9.51 17.75 -5.82
C PRO A 357 10.82 18.56 -5.77
N GLN A 358 10.80 19.86 -6.09
CA GLN A 358 11.98 20.74 -5.97
C GLN A 358 12.56 20.77 -4.57
N GLN A 359 11.72 20.70 -3.54
CA GLN A 359 12.15 20.91 -2.16
C GLN A 359 12.98 19.73 -1.63
N LEU A 360 12.92 18.56 -2.28
CA LEU A 360 13.76 17.40 -1.96
C LEU A 360 15.26 17.66 -2.19
N LEU A 361 15.60 18.63 -3.03
CA LEU A 361 16.98 18.92 -3.42
C LEU A 361 17.61 20.09 -2.66
N PHE A 362 16.88 20.79 -1.78
CA PHE A 362 17.41 21.94 -1.04
C PHE A 362 17.63 21.63 0.45
N ARG A 363 18.84 21.91 0.95
CA ARG A 363 19.20 21.69 2.37
C ARG A 363 18.23 22.38 3.35
N LYS A 364 17.90 23.65 3.07
CA LYS A 364 17.00 24.46 3.90
C LYS A 364 15.57 23.91 3.97
N SER A 365 15.14 23.20 2.93
CA SER A 365 13.85 22.50 2.93
C SER A 365 13.88 21.30 3.88
N TRP A 366 14.97 20.54 3.89
CA TRP A 366 15.18 19.46 4.85
C TRP A 366 15.27 19.94 6.29
N GLU A 367 15.96 21.05 6.55
CA GLU A 367 16.02 21.67 7.88
C GLU A 367 14.62 21.92 8.46
N LYS A 368 13.76 22.57 7.67
CA LYS A 368 12.36 22.84 8.06
C LYS A 368 11.54 21.57 8.25
N ASN A 369 11.74 20.54 7.43
CA ASN A 369 11.00 19.29 7.59
C ASN A 369 11.44 18.51 8.82
N ILE A 370 12.75 18.49 9.11
CA ILE A 370 13.29 17.84 10.31
C ILE A 370 12.77 18.57 11.55
N GLU A 371 12.78 19.90 11.57
CA GLU A 371 12.21 20.71 12.64
C GLU A 371 10.71 20.44 12.81
N PHE A 372 9.94 20.49 11.72
CA PHE A 372 8.51 20.19 11.74
C PHE A 372 8.22 18.77 12.24
N PHE A 373 9.00 17.79 11.80
CA PHE A 373 8.89 16.39 12.23
C PHE A 373 9.15 16.25 13.73
N ALA A 374 10.22 16.88 14.24
CA ALA A 374 10.59 16.86 15.65
C ALA A 374 9.50 17.48 16.52
N GLN A 375 8.99 18.65 16.13
CA GLN A 375 7.91 19.34 16.86
C GLN A 375 6.61 18.54 16.86
N THR A 376 6.21 17.99 15.70
CA THR A 376 4.90 17.32 15.57
C THR A 376 4.84 16.01 16.35
N LEU A 377 5.99 15.33 16.54
CA LEU A 377 6.10 14.10 17.33
C LEU A 377 6.58 14.36 18.76
N GLU A 378 6.66 15.62 19.18
CA GLU A 378 7.16 16.04 20.49
C GLU A 378 8.53 15.42 20.85
N LEU A 379 9.39 15.23 19.83
CA LEU A 379 10.70 14.61 20.02
C LEU A 379 11.60 15.45 20.92
N ASP A 380 11.39 16.76 20.95
CA ASP A 380 12.10 17.67 21.86
C ASP A 380 11.88 17.27 23.31
N LYS A 381 10.64 16.91 23.70
CA LYS A 381 10.35 16.44 25.07
C LYS A 381 11.03 15.10 25.36
N ALA A 382 11.04 14.18 24.38
CA ALA A 382 11.66 12.87 24.52
C ALA A 382 13.20 12.94 24.61
N LEU A 383 13.80 13.90 23.92
CA LEU A 383 15.25 14.08 23.86
C LEU A 383 15.80 15.06 24.92
N GLN A 384 14.95 15.86 25.56
CA GLN A 384 15.33 16.85 26.58
C GLN A 384 16.31 16.32 27.64
N PRO A 385 16.12 15.13 28.26
CA PRO A 385 17.06 14.63 29.26
C PRO A 385 18.46 14.38 28.69
N PHE A 386 18.55 13.99 27.41
CA PHE A 386 19.82 13.78 26.71
C PHE A 386 20.50 15.11 26.36
N TYR A 387 19.71 16.11 25.97
CA TYR A 387 20.24 17.46 25.74
C TYR A 387 20.83 18.05 27.01
N GLU A 388 20.11 18.00 28.13
CA GLU A 388 20.56 18.53 29.42
C GLU A 388 21.83 17.82 29.91
N THR A 389 21.87 16.49 29.79
CA THR A 389 23.04 15.69 30.18
C THR A 389 24.27 16.09 29.35
N ARG A 390 24.15 16.10 28.01
CA ARG A 390 25.28 16.45 27.12
C ARG A 390 25.68 17.91 27.25
N ALA A 391 24.73 18.83 27.46
CA ALA A 391 24.99 20.24 27.69
C ALA A 391 25.80 20.45 28.97
N LYS A 392 25.41 19.79 30.07
CA LYS A 392 26.12 19.80 31.34
C LYS A 392 27.53 19.22 31.22
N GLU A 393 27.68 18.08 30.54
CA GLU A 393 28.99 17.42 30.33
C GLU A 393 29.99 18.31 29.56
N ARG A 394 29.49 19.12 28.62
CA ARG A 394 30.32 19.98 27.75
C ARG A 394 30.43 21.43 28.22
N GLY A 395 29.64 21.84 29.22
CA GLY A 395 29.57 23.24 29.65
C GLY A 395 29.00 24.18 28.57
N VAL A 396 28.04 23.70 27.77
CA VAL A 396 27.35 24.48 26.71
C VAL A 396 25.86 24.59 27.01
N SER A 397 25.11 25.40 26.25
CA SER A 397 23.65 25.47 26.43
C SER A 397 22.94 24.28 25.79
N VAL A 398 21.73 23.96 26.27
CA VAL A 398 20.84 22.96 25.64
C VAL A 398 20.60 23.29 24.17
N LYS A 399 20.41 24.58 23.85
CA LYS A 399 20.21 25.07 22.49
C LYS A 399 21.40 24.79 21.57
N ASP A 400 22.63 24.83 22.09
CA ASP A 400 23.83 24.48 21.32
C ASP A 400 23.83 22.99 20.96
N VAL A 401 23.35 22.13 21.88
CA VAL A 401 23.21 20.68 21.65
C VAL A 401 22.08 20.37 20.66
N GLU A 402 20.96 21.08 20.73
CA GLU A 402 19.87 20.98 19.73
C GLU A 402 20.36 21.38 18.33
N ALA A 403 21.12 22.48 18.23
CA ALA A 403 21.73 22.91 16.98
C ALA A 403 22.74 21.88 16.45
N GLU A 404 23.52 21.24 17.33
CA GLU A 404 24.41 20.13 16.98
C GLU A 404 23.62 18.94 16.42
N LEU A 405 22.49 18.56 17.06
CA LEU A 405 21.62 17.49 16.55
C LEU A 405 21.09 17.80 15.16
N MET A 406 20.57 19.01 14.93
CA MET A 406 20.06 19.43 13.63
C MET A 406 21.17 19.41 12.57
N ALA A 407 22.36 19.91 12.90
CA ALA A 407 23.50 19.90 11.99
C ALA A 407 23.88 18.47 11.58
N VAL A 408 23.93 17.53 12.55
CA VAL A 408 24.21 16.10 12.26
C VAL A 408 23.08 15.47 11.45
N ALA A 409 21.82 15.73 11.77
CA ALA A 409 20.67 15.21 11.01
C ALA A 409 20.70 15.68 9.55
N LEU A 410 21.07 16.95 9.31
CA LEU A 410 21.22 17.49 7.97
C LEU A 410 22.31 16.77 7.15
N THR A 411 23.39 16.30 7.77
CA THR A 411 24.41 15.51 7.04
C THR A 411 23.83 14.24 6.42
N PHE A 412 22.84 13.61 7.06
CA PHE A 412 22.14 12.46 6.47
C PHE A 412 21.25 12.88 5.29
N SER A 413 20.57 14.03 5.39
CA SER A 413 19.79 14.55 4.27
C SER A 413 20.66 14.88 3.05
N ASP A 414 21.94 15.26 3.26
CA ASP A 414 22.89 15.46 2.17
C ASP A 414 23.27 14.14 1.47
N VAL A 415 23.45 13.06 2.24
CA VAL A 415 23.65 11.71 1.70
C VAL A 415 22.45 11.29 0.85
N PHE A 416 21.23 11.56 1.34
CA PHE A 416 20.01 11.31 0.58
C PHE A 416 19.96 12.12 -0.73
N ARG A 417 20.20 13.44 -0.68
CA ARG A 417 20.21 14.33 -1.85
C ARG A 417 21.23 13.89 -2.90
N MET A 418 22.45 13.58 -2.46
CA MET A 418 23.51 13.06 -3.33
C MET A 418 23.08 11.75 -3.99
N HIS A 419 22.54 10.81 -3.21
CA HIS A 419 22.09 9.53 -3.74
C HIS A 419 20.91 9.69 -4.69
N LEU A 420 19.96 10.59 -4.41
CA LEU A 420 18.81 10.86 -5.28
C LEU A 420 19.24 11.35 -6.67
N ILE A 421 20.21 12.27 -6.72
CA ILE A 421 20.77 12.77 -7.98
C ILE A 421 21.41 11.63 -8.79
N ASP A 422 22.25 10.82 -8.13
CA ASP A 422 22.96 9.70 -8.74
C ASP A 422 22.04 8.51 -9.11
N TYR A 423 20.97 8.30 -8.35
CA TYR A 423 19.98 7.25 -8.61
C TYR A 423 19.07 7.58 -9.79
N LEU A 424 18.66 8.85 -9.91
CA LEU A 424 17.82 9.34 -11.01
C LEU A 424 18.64 9.82 -12.21
N ASP A 425 19.93 9.53 -12.27
CA ASP A 425 20.75 9.86 -13.43
C ASP A 425 20.29 9.10 -14.68
N GLY A 426 20.17 9.85 -15.78
CA GLY A 426 19.61 9.36 -17.04
C GLY A 426 18.13 8.96 -16.97
N CYS A 427 17.36 9.36 -15.94
CA CYS A 427 15.93 9.06 -15.86
C CYS A 427 15.13 9.64 -17.04
N LYS A 428 15.64 10.71 -17.67
CA LYS A 428 15.09 11.30 -18.90
C LYS A 428 14.95 10.27 -20.03
N ASP A 429 15.94 9.40 -20.20
CA ASP A 429 15.93 8.41 -21.26
C ASP A 429 15.28 7.09 -20.82
N LYS A 430 15.05 6.90 -19.53
CA LYS A 430 14.50 5.67 -18.96
C LYS A 430 13.03 5.78 -18.59
N THR A 431 12.42 6.96 -18.58
CA THR A 431 11.03 7.16 -18.15
C THR A 431 10.11 7.51 -19.31
N LEU A 432 8.81 7.20 -19.15
CA LEU A 432 7.75 7.62 -20.07
C LEU A 432 7.66 9.15 -20.21
N TRP A 433 7.92 9.88 -19.14
CA TRP A 433 7.80 11.34 -19.09
C TRP A 433 8.90 12.08 -19.84
N ARG A 434 10.03 11.42 -20.11
CA ARG A 434 11.21 12.03 -20.74
C ARG A 434 11.65 13.33 -20.07
N LYS A 435 11.55 13.36 -18.73
CA LYS A 435 12.01 14.47 -17.91
C LYS A 435 13.25 14.05 -17.14
N SER A 436 14.26 14.92 -17.11
CA SER A 436 15.36 14.83 -16.16
C SER A 436 14.85 15.07 -14.74
N LEU A 437 15.68 14.75 -13.74
CA LEU A 437 15.38 15.11 -12.36
C LEU A 437 15.16 16.62 -12.20
N ALA A 438 15.98 17.46 -12.83
CA ALA A 438 15.83 18.91 -12.80
C ALA A 438 14.48 19.36 -13.37
N GLU A 439 14.07 18.83 -14.52
CA GLU A 439 12.78 19.13 -15.15
C GLU A 439 11.61 18.65 -14.29
N HIS A 440 11.73 17.46 -13.67
CA HIS A 440 10.72 16.95 -12.75
C HIS A 440 10.57 17.86 -11.51
N CYS A 441 11.69 18.28 -10.95
CA CYS A 441 11.76 19.26 -9.87
C CYS A 441 11.45 20.68 -10.34
N GLN A 442 11.10 20.96 -11.60
CA GLN A 442 10.85 22.33 -12.07
C GLN A 442 12.01 23.30 -11.75
N MET A 443 13.25 22.80 -11.78
CA MET A 443 14.47 23.56 -11.52
C MET A 443 15.14 23.96 -12.84
N THR A 444 15.77 25.13 -12.86
CA THR A 444 16.66 25.49 -13.97
C THR A 444 17.97 24.71 -13.87
N ASP A 445 18.66 24.53 -14.99
CA ASP A 445 20.00 23.89 -15.01
C ASP A 445 20.96 24.59 -14.04
N GLN A 446 20.91 25.93 -13.97
CA GLN A 446 21.71 26.70 -13.03
C GLN A 446 21.40 26.36 -11.56
N GLN A 447 20.12 26.22 -11.20
CA GLN A 447 19.73 25.84 -9.83
C GLN A 447 20.22 24.42 -9.52
N PHE A 448 20.06 23.49 -10.46
CA PHE A 448 20.50 22.11 -10.29
C PHE A 448 22.02 22.01 -10.16
N SER A 449 22.79 22.72 -11.00
CA SER A 449 24.25 22.81 -10.90
C SER A 449 24.72 23.40 -9.57
N ARG A 450 24.01 24.39 -9.01
CA ARG A 450 24.32 24.93 -7.67
C ARG A 450 24.15 23.87 -6.57
N VAL A 451 23.09 23.07 -6.63
CA VAL A 451 22.88 21.96 -5.68
C VAL A 451 23.99 20.91 -5.83
N ALA A 452 24.36 20.56 -7.06
CA ALA A 452 25.46 19.62 -7.29
C ALA A 452 26.81 20.15 -6.76
N ALA A 453 27.09 21.44 -6.97
CA ALA A 453 28.30 22.10 -6.45
C ALA A 453 28.31 22.14 -4.90
N GLU A 454 27.18 22.48 -4.28
CA GLU A 454 27.00 22.43 -2.82
C GLU A 454 27.31 21.02 -2.27
N LEU A 455 26.76 19.97 -2.87
CA LEU A 455 27.00 18.59 -2.44
C LEU A 455 28.45 18.14 -2.66
N ALA A 456 29.07 18.60 -3.76
CA ALA A 456 30.49 18.33 -4.03
C ALA A 456 31.41 18.98 -2.99
N GLU A 457 31.05 20.16 -2.47
CA GLU A 457 31.76 20.84 -1.38
C GLU A 457 31.56 20.12 -0.04
N LEU A 458 30.32 19.71 0.27
CA LEU A 458 29.96 19.02 1.51
C LEU A 458 30.56 17.61 1.63
N LYS A 459 30.81 16.94 0.50
CA LYS A 459 31.36 15.57 0.42
C LYS A 459 30.64 14.58 1.35
N PRO A 460 29.31 14.45 1.27
CA PRO A 460 28.58 13.54 2.15
C PRO A 460 29.04 12.09 1.93
N SER A 461 29.25 11.35 3.01
CA SER A 461 29.63 9.94 2.98
C SER A 461 28.48 9.06 3.43
N TYR A 462 28.23 7.97 2.69
CA TYR A 462 27.29 6.95 3.12
C TYR A 462 27.63 6.40 4.53
N PRO A 463 26.65 6.32 5.44
CA PRO A 463 26.75 5.54 6.66
C PRO A 463 27.11 4.06 6.37
N ASN A 464 27.77 3.39 7.32
CA ASN A 464 28.24 2.01 7.12
C ASN A 464 27.11 1.01 6.85
N ASP A 465 25.97 1.16 7.51
CA ASP A 465 24.81 0.31 7.28
C ASP A 465 24.22 0.49 5.86
N ILE A 466 24.21 1.72 5.32
CA ILE A 466 23.85 1.94 3.91
C ILE A 466 24.90 1.35 2.97
N LYS A 467 26.20 1.52 3.26
CA LYS A 467 27.27 0.88 2.46
C LYS A 467 27.14 -0.64 2.44
N ASN A 468 26.80 -1.24 3.57
CA ASN A 468 26.55 -2.68 3.70
C ASN A 468 25.32 -3.09 2.88
N ALA A 469 24.23 -2.33 3.00
CA ALA A 469 23.01 -2.55 2.21
C ALA A 469 23.28 -2.46 0.70
N MET A 470 24.09 -1.50 0.25
CA MET A 470 24.46 -1.32 -1.16
C MET A 470 25.41 -2.41 -1.68
N SER A 471 26.30 -2.94 -0.84
CA SER A 471 27.33 -3.91 -1.26
C SER A 471 26.88 -5.37 -1.21
N MET A 472 25.76 -5.68 -0.55
CA MET A 472 25.28 -7.06 -0.42
C MET A 472 24.92 -7.68 -1.78
N GLN A 473 25.60 -8.78 -2.11
CA GLN A 473 25.54 -9.44 -3.42
C GLN A 473 24.32 -10.36 -3.54
N ARG A 474 23.78 -10.48 -4.76
CA ARG A 474 22.62 -11.33 -5.04
C ARG A 474 22.89 -12.81 -4.77
N SER A 475 24.11 -13.29 -5.00
CA SER A 475 24.47 -14.70 -4.78
C SER A 475 24.39 -15.15 -3.32
N GLN A 476 24.46 -14.22 -2.36
CA GLN A 476 24.30 -14.54 -0.94
C GLN A 476 22.84 -14.88 -0.59
N ILE A 477 21.91 -14.48 -1.45
CA ILE A 477 20.46 -14.58 -1.27
C ILE A 477 19.94 -15.97 -1.63
N ASP A 478 20.52 -16.64 -2.62
CA ASP A 478 20.00 -17.89 -3.18
C ASP A 478 19.86 -19.01 -2.14
N ARG A 479 20.68 -18.98 -1.09
CA ARG A 479 20.64 -19.97 0.01
C ARG A 479 19.38 -19.86 0.88
N ASP A 480 18.89 -18.65 1.07
CA ASP A 480 17.76 -18.37 1.97
C ASP A 480 16.44 -18.23 1.18
N MET A 481 16.50 -18.30 -0.16
CA MET A 481 15.35 -18.04 -1.01
C MET A 481 14.22 -19.07 -0.85
N ASP A 482 14.55 -20.31 -0.49
CA ASP A 482 13.56 -21.34 -0.16
C ASP A 482 12.81 -21.04 1.15
N ASP A 483 13.42 -20.35 2.12
CA ASP A 483 12.79 -20.03 3.40
C ASP A 483 11.77 -18.86 3.27
N VAL A 484 12.00 -17.97 2.31
CA VAL A 484 11.17 -16.77 2.10
C VAL A 484 10.07 -17.00 1.08
N MET A 485 10.48 -17.48 -0.10
CA MET A 485 9.60 -17.66 -1.25
C MET A 485 9.02 -19.08 -1.31
N GLY A 486 9.42 -19.94 -0.36
CA GLY A 486 9.11 -21.36 -0.37
C GLY A 486 9.91 -22.14 -1.41
N LYS A 487 9.74 -23.46 -1.37
CA LYS A 487 10.43 -24.41 -2.26
C LYS A 487 10.05 -24.16 -3.72
N LYS A 488 10.94 -24.52 -4.66
CA LYS A 488 10.57 -24.60 -6.08
C LYS A 488 9.58 -25.74 -6.30
N VAL A 489 8.47 -25.44 -6.96
CA VAL A 489 7.44 -26.38 -7.37
C VAL A 489 7.36 -26.38 -8.90
N LYS A 490 7.32 -27.57 -9.49
CA LYS A 490 7.15 -27.74 -10.94
C LYS A 490 5.65 -27.70 -11.27
N LEU A 491 5.23 -26.73 -12.06
CA LEU A 491 3.87 -26.60 -12.56
C LEU A 491 3.56 -27.67 -13.62
N LYS A 492 2.27 -27.96 -13.86
CA LYS A 492 1.82 -28.90 -14.91
C LYS A 492 2.38 -28.54 -16.31
N CYS A 493 2.63 -27.27 -16.58
CA CYS A 493 3.24 -26.79 -17.84
C CYS A 493 4.77 -27.00 -17.94
N GLY A 494 5.39 -27.70 -16.98
CA GLY A 494 6.82 -27.98 -16.95
C GLY A 494 7.70 -26.86 -16.37
N HIS A 495 7.15 -25.65 -16.19
CA HIS A 495 7.85 -24.51 -15.58
C HIS A 495 7.99 -24.70 -14.08
N SER A 496 9.14 -24.32 -13.52
CA SER A 496 9.35 -24.32 -12.07
C SER A 496 9.19 -22.90 -11.53
N VAL A 497 8.29 -22.73 -10.55
CA VAL A 497 8.09 -21.47 -9.81
C VAL A 497 8.31 -21.72 -8.32
N ARG A 498 8.58 -20.68 -7.55
CA ARG A 498 8.64 -20.82 -6.08
C ARG A 498 7.22 -20.86 -5.49
N GLN A 499 6.98 -21.52 -4.36
CA GLN A 499 5.64 -21.65 -3.77
C GLN A 499 4.91 -20.31 -3.62
N LEU A 500 5.58 -19.28 -3.09
CA LEU A 500 5.01 -17.95 -2.95
C LEU A 500 4.69 -17.33 -4.32
N GLU A 501 5.60 -17.45 -5.28
CA GLU A 501 5.37 -16.97 -6.64
C GLU A 501 4.17 -17.68 -7.28
N GLY A 502 4.08 -19.01 -7.15
CA GLY A 502 2.95 -19.81 -7.61
C GLY A 502 1.64 -19.39 -6.97
N MET A 503 1.64 -19.17 -5.65
CA MET A 503 0.47 -18.68 -4.91
C MET A 503 0.05 -17.29 -5.40
N LEU A 504 1.00 -16.37 -5.60
CA LEU A 504 0.73 -15.03 -6.11
C LEU A 504 0.17 -15.08 -7.53
N ARG A 505 0.71 -15.93 -8.41
CA ARG A 505 0.21 -16.16 -9.78
C ARG A 505 -1.20 -16.74 -9.78
N GLN A 506 -1.45 -17.80 -9.02
CA GLN A 506 -2.77 -18.43 -8.90
C GLN A 506 -3.82 -17.44 -8.39
N ASN A 507 -3.41 -16.50 -7.54
CA ASN A 507 -4.29 -15.48 -7.02
C ASN A 507 -4.41 -14.23 -7.90
N GLY A 508 -3.78 -14.22 -9.08
CA GLY A 508 -3.85 -13.12 -10.05
C GLY A 508 -2.98 -11.91 -9.70
N MET A 509 -2.06 -12.04 -8.75
CA MET A 509 -1.18 -10.95 -8.31
C MET A 509 0.08 -10.83 -9.17
N LEU A 510 0.51 -11.91 -9.81
CA LEU A 510 1.60 -11.90 -10.77
C LEU A 510 1.07 -12.32 -12.12
N THR A 511 1.31 -11.48 -13.13
CA THR A 511 1.02 -11.76 -14.53
C THR A 511 1.77 -13.00 -14.98
N ASP A 512 1.05 -14.00 -15.48
CA ASP A 512 1.66 -15.16 -16.13
C ASP A 512 2.50 -14.64 -17.32
N PRO A 513 3.82 -14.92 -17.38
CA PRO A 513 4.68 -14.32 -18.38
C PRO A 513 4.19 -14.68 -19.79
N THR A 514 3.61 -15.87 -19.94
CA THR A 514 3.09 -16.35 -21.22
C THR A 514 1.83 -15.59 -21.65
N LYS A 515 0.91 -15.31 -20.71
CA LYS A 515 -0.32 -14.54 -21.01
C LYS A 515 -0.02 -13.05 -21.20
N ALA A 516 0.91 -12.49 -20.42
CA ALA A 516 1.34 -11.12 -20.57
C ALA A 516 1.95 -10.91 -21.96
N GLN A 517 2.86 -11.79 -22.37
CA GLN A 517 3.42 -11.77 -23.73
C GLN A 517 2.34 -11.90 -24.80
N GLN A 518 1.37 -12.80 -24.66
CA GLN A 518 0.33 -13.02 -25.66
C GLN A 518 -0.64 -11.84 -25.79
N SER A 519 -1.20 -11.35 -24.66
CA SER A 519 -2.13 -10.21 -24.63
C SER A 519 -1.46 -8.94 -25.17
N MET A 520 -0.18 -8.77 -24.86
CA MET A 520 0.63 -7.67 -25.34
C MET A 520 0.92 -7.78 -26.83
N VAL A 521 1.29 -8.96 -27.34
CA VAL A 521 1.41 -9.22 -28.79
C VAL A 521 0.10 -8.89 -29.53
N ASP A 522 -1.05 -9.18 -28.92
CA ASP A 522 -2.35 -8.85 -29.51
C ASP A 522 -2.64 -7.33 -29.49
N LEU A 523 -2.27 -6.61 -28.42
CA LEU A 523 -2.35 -5.14 -28.38
C LEU A 523 -1.45 -4.50 -29.46
N LEU A 524 -0.25 -5.05 -29.66
CA LEU A 524 0.68 -4.60 -30.70
C LEU A 524 0.12 -4.81 -32.10
N ARG A 525 -0.50 -5.96 -32.36
CA ARG A 525 -1.17 -6.20 -33.64
C ARG A 525 -2.21 -5.13 -33.91
N LYS A 526 -3.00 -4.75 -32.90
CA LYS A 526 -4.03 -3.70 -33.01
C LYS A 526 -3.45 -2.31 -33.22
N LEU A 527 -2.32 -1.99 -32.59
CA LEU A 527 -1.61 -0.74 -32.81
C LEU A 527 -1.00 -0.68 -34.22
N ILE A 528 -0.38 -1.77 -34.67
CA ILE A 528 0.23 -1.87 -36.00
C ILE A 528 -0.83 -1.88 -37.11
N SER A 529 -1.98 -2.52 -36.89
CA SER A 529 -3.10 -2.53 -37.85
C SER A 529 -3.82 -1.18 -37.95
N GLY A 530 -3.49 -0.21 -37.08
CA GLY A 530 -4.16 1.08 -37.01
C GLY A 530 -5.55 1.03 -36.36
N GLU A 531 -5.94 -0.12 -35.78
CA GLU A 531 -7.16 -0.26 -34.99
C GLU A 531 -7.14 0.58 -33.72
N VAL A 532 -5.93 0.84 -33.18
CA VAL A 532 -5.72 1.72 -32.03
C VAL A 532 -4.79 2.86 -32.44
N LYS A 533 -5.25 4.11 -32.25
CA LYS A 533 -4.40 5.30 -32.41
C LYS A 533 -3.91 5.75 -31.04
N LEU A 534 -2.59 5.86 -30.89
CA LEU A 534 -1.97 6.52 -29.74
C LEU A 534 -2.17 8.03 -29.90
N GLU A 535 -2.78 8.66 -28.90
CA GLU A 535 -2.91 10.13 -28.80
C GLU A 535 -1.66 10.75 -28.20
#